data_AF-A0A3E0TYY5-F1
#
_entry.id   AF-A0A3E0TYY5-F1
#
_cell.length_a   1.000
_cell.length_b   1.000
_cell.length_c   1.000
_cell.angle_alpha   90.00
_cell.angle_beta   90.00
_cell.angle_gamma   90.00
#
_symmetry.space_group_name_H-M   'P 1'
#
loop_
_entity.id
_entity.type
_entity.pdbx_description
1 polymer ?
#
loop_
_entity_poly.entity_id
_entity_poly.type
_entity_poly.pdbx_seq_one_letter_code
_entity_poly.pdbx_strand_id
1 'polypeptide(L)'
;MEISKPSFAQLIKVLNGEIKSLDPFILLDIRLFALRFYSKEKFDQLSINSHVDSSVDLYEFSPFKNGQNLIKHGISFKQTLKCEDFGCLAVDYHDPKQDEKRSIIFSVYSSKHHNSILPLGVDFHESDPKICMTIATNRLNKIRFISSRLFKIDDCRKHLKSTFRDIHAENKDAREKFINSCNSILDKAIEITRQDDGSST
;
A
#
# COMPACT_ATOMS: atom_id res chain seq x y z
N MET A 1 -13.63 -12.81 4.61
CA MET A 1 -12.47 -11.89 4.60
C MET A 1 -11.88 -11.93 5.98
N GLU A 2 -10.64 -12.40 6.14
CA GLU A 2 -10.02 -12.46 7.46
C GLU A 2 -9.29 -11.14 7.77
N ILE A 3 -9.47 -10.66 9.00
CA ILE A 3 -8.76 -9.52 9.59
C ILE A 3 -8.00 -10.02 10.81
N SER A 4 -6.75 -9.58 11.00
CA SER A 4 -5.97 -9.97 12.16
C SER A 4 -6.56 -9.34 13.44
N LYS A 5 -6.32 -9.96 14.61
CA LYS A 5 -6.75 -9.39 15.90
C LYS A 5 -6.26 -7.94 16.10
N PRO A 6 -4.99 -7.58 15.80
CA PRO A 6 -4.52 -6.19 15.91
C PRO A 6 -5.26 -5.23 14.97
N SER A 7 -5.47 -5.62 13.70
CA SER A 7 -6.21 -4.78 12.75
C SER A 7 -7.67 -4.62 13.14
N PHE A 8 -8.30 -5.64 13.73
CA PHE A 8 -9.65 -5.52 14.27
C PHE A 8 -9.72 -4.58 15.46
N ALA A 9 -8.78 -4.68 16.40
CA ALA A 9 -8.68 -3.73 17.52
C ALA A 9 -8.52 -2.29 17.02
N GLN A 10 -7.66 -2.07 16.02
CA GLN A 10 -7.48 -0.75 15.39
C GLN A 10 -8.78 -0.24 14.75
N LEU A 11 -9.53 -1.10 14.06
CA LEU A 11 -10.83 -0.75 13.49
C LEU A 11 -11.81 -0.28 14.56
N ILE A 12 -11.90 -1.01 15.68
CA ILE A 12 -12.78 -0.64 16.80
C ILE A 12 -12.39 0.73 17.38
N LYS A 13 -11.09 1.01 17.59
CA LYS A 13 -10.61 2.32 18.06
C LYS A 13 -11.09 3.47 17.16
N VAL A 14 -10.97 3.30 15.84
CA VAL A 14 -11.44 4.30 14.87
C VAL A 14 -12.96 4.49 14.97
N LEU A 15 -13.72 3.39 15.00
CA LEU A 15 -15.19 3.45 15.03
C LEU A 15 -15.73 4.03 16.33
N ASN A 16 -15.04 3.83 17.45
CA ASN A 16 -15.36 4.43 18.74
C ASN A 16 -14.95 5.92 18.84
N GLY A 17 -14.28 6.47 17.82
CA GLY A 17 -13.82 7.86 17.83
C GLY A 17 -12.62 8.11 18.75
N GLU A 18 -11.87 7.06 19.09
CA GLU A 18 -10.64 7.18 19.89
C GLU A 18 -9.52 7.88 19.08
N ILE A 19 -9.62 7.87 17.74
CA ILE A 19 -8.74 8.61 16.82
C ILE A 19 -9.48 9.84 16.30
N LYS A 20 -9.19 11.01 16.88
CA LYS A 20 -9.99 12.23 16.71
C LYS A 20 -9.62 13.10 15.51
N SER A 21 -8.51 12.83 14.83
CA SER A 21 -7.92 13.71 13.81
C SER A 21 -7.86 13.10 12.40
N LEU A 22 -8.74 12.15 12.09
CA LEU A 22 -8.80 11.58 10.75
C LEU A 22 -9.46 12.53 9.77
N ASP A 23 -8.85 12.65 8.59
CA ASP A 23 -9.48 13.27 7.42
C ASP A 23 -10.86 12.64 7.15
N PRO A 24 -11.89 13.44 6.78
CA PRO A 24 -13.24 12.92 6.57
C PRO A 24 -13.34 11.81 5.52
N PHE A 25 -12.57 11.86 4.43
CA PHE A 25 -12.56 10.80 3.42
C PHE A 25 -11.86 9.55 3.95
N ILE A 26 -10.76 9.69 4.69
CA ILE A 26 -10.12 8.56 5.38
C ILE A 26 -11.11 7.87 6.34
N LEU A 27 -11.87 8.64 7.11
CA LEU A 27 -12.88 8.09 8.02
C LEU A 27 -14.02 7.39 7.26
N LEU A 28 -14.48 7.98 6.16
CA LEU A 28 -15.47 7.37 5.27
C LEU A 28 -14.98 6.03 4.72
N ASP A 29 -13.75 5.98 4.22
CA ASP A 29 -13.12 4.77 3.67
C ASP A 29 -13.07 3.63 4.70
N ILE A 30 -12.66 3.95 5.93
CA ILE A 30 -12.62 2.98 7.03
C ILE A 30 -14.02 2.49 7.39
N ARG A 31 -15.03 3.37 7.41
CA ARG A 31 -16.43 3.00 7.65
C ARG A 31 -16.99 2.11 6.54
N LEU A 32 -16.66 2.40 5.28
CA LEU A 32 -17.03 1.57 4.13
C LEU A 32 -16.39 0.19 4.21
N PHE A 33 -15.12 0.11 4.64
CA PHE A 33 -14.46 -1.14 4.94
C PHE A 33 -15.17 -1.91 6.09
N ALA A 34 -15.51 -1.22 7.18
CA ALA A 34 -16.24 -1.81 8.31
C ALA A 34 -17.59 -2.39 7.89
N LEU A 35 -18.35 -1.64 7.10
CA LEU A 35 -19.64 -2.09 6.57
C LEU A 35 -19.47 -3.32 5.68
N ARG A 36 -18.49 -3.32 4.76
CA ARG A 36 -18.23 -4.48 3.90
C ARG A 36 -17.78 -5.71 4.68
N PHE A 37 -17.01 -5.50 5.75
CA PHE A 37 -16.58 -6.56 6.65
C PHE A 37 -17.76 -7.16 7.43
N TYR A 38 -18.65 -6.31 7.94
CA TYR A 38 -19.84 -6.74 8.69
C TYR A 38 -20.92 -7.36 7.81
N SER A 39 -21.24 -6.74 6.68
CA SER A 39 -22.26 -7.21 5.73
C SER A 39 -21.91 -6.80 4.31
N LYS A 40 -21.46 -7.79 3.53
CA LYS A 40 -21.19 -7.63 2.09
C LYS A 40 -22.45 -7.18 1.34
N GLU A 41 -23.61 -7.76 1.66
CA GLU A 41 -24.88 -7.45 1.02
C GLU A 41 -25.27 -5.98 1.20
N LYS A 42 -25.27 -5.48 2.44
CA LYS A 42 -25.58 -4.07 2.72
C LYS A 42 -24.58 -3.13 2.06
N PHE A 43 -23.31 -3.51 2.01
CA PHE A 43 -22.31 -2.73 1.29
C PHE A 43 -22.60 -2.67 -0.21
N ASP A 44 -22.90 -3.82 -0.84
CA ASP A 44 -23.16 -3.91 -2.28
C ASP A 44 -24.41 -3.09 -2.68
N GLN A 45 -25.40 -2.93 -1.77
CA GLN A 45 -26.59 -2.07 -1.98
C GLN A 45 -26.26 -0.56 -2.05
N LEU A 46 -25.18 -0.08 -1.42
CA LEU A 46 -24.86 1.35 -1.40
C LEU A 46 -24.35 1.88 -2.75
N SER A 47 -23.86 1.01 -3.64
CA SER A 47 -23.30 1.39 -4.94
C SER A 47 -22.20 2.47 -4.89
N ILE A 48 -21.49 2.59 -3.75
CA ILE A 48 -20.40 3.56 -3.57
C ILE A 48 -19.12 2.99 -4.19
N ASN A 49 -18.79 3.49 -5.38
CA ASN A 49 -17.63 3.06 -6.14
C ASN A 49 -16.44 4.03 -6.05
N SER A 50 -16.69 5.32 -5.77
CA SER A 50 -15.67 6.36 -5.67
C SER A 50 -16.17 7.60 -4.93
N HIS A 51 -15.24 8.47 -4.52
CA HIS A 51 -15.48 9.85 -4.12
C HIS A 51 -14.40 10.76 -4.75
N VAL A 52 -14.50 12.09 -4.56
CA VAL A 52 -13.61 13.09 -5.20
C VAL A 52 -12.11 12.82 -4.95
N ASP A 53 -11.77 12.35 -3.75
CA ASP A 53 -10.37 11.98 -3.42
C ASP A 53 -9.93 10.59 -3.89
N SER A 54 -10.84 9.74 -4.39
CA SER A 54 -10.56 8.34 -4.75
C SER A 54 -10.43 8.10 -6.24
N SER A 55 -10.69 9.09 -7.10
CA SER A 55 -10.48 9.00 -8.55
C SER A 55 -10.19 10.39 -9.11
N VAL A 56 -8.93 10.58 -9.53
CA VAL A 56 -8.45 11.80 -10.19
C VAL A 56 -7.75 11.41 -11.50
N ASP A 57 -7.14 12.34 -12.21
CA ASP A 57 -6.60 12.08 -13.55
C ASP A 57 -5.51 11.01 -13.58
N LEU A 58 -4.65 10.95 -12.56
CA LEU A 58 -3.47 10.07 -12.55
C LEU A 58 -3.69 8.75 -11.82
N TYR A 59 -4.64 8.71 -10.88
CA TYR A 59 -4.85 7.54 -10.04
C TYR A 59 -6.30 7.34 -9.65
N GLU A 60 -6.61 6.10 -9.29
CA GLU A 60 -7.88 5.73 -8.67
C GLU A 60 -7.70 4.64 -7.62
N PHE A 61 -8.66 4.56 -6.70
CA PHE A 61 -8.79 3.46 -5.78
C PHE A 61 -10.24 3.28 -5.34
N SER A 62 -10.55 2.06 -4.89
CA SER A 62 -11.82 1.81 -4.22
C SER A 62 -11.75 2.36 -2.79
N PRO A 63 -12.72 3.20 -2.35
CA PRO A 63 -12.84 3.70 -0.98
C PRO A 63 -12.71 2.60 0.10
N PHE A 64 -13.47 1.50 -0.04
CA PHE A 64 -13.39 0.40 0.93
C PHE A 64 -12.03 -0.31 0.91
N LYS A 65 -11.33 -0.33 -0.23
CA LYS A 65 -9.99 -0.91 -0.34
C LYS A 65 -8.97 -0.02 0.35
N ASN A 66 -9.08 1.30 0.23
CA ASN A 66 -8.22 2.22 0.96
C ASN A 66 -8.43 2.10 2.47
N GLY A 67 -9.69 2.01 2.94
CA GLY A 67 -10.00 1.74 4.34
C GLY A 67 -9.44 0.40 4.84
N GLN A 68 -9.55 -0.65 4.02
CA GLN A 68 -8.92 -1.94 4.30
C GLN A 68 -7.39 -1.81 4.40
N ASN A 69 -6.76 -1.07 3.48
CA ASN A 69 -5.31 -0.86 3.43
C ASN A 69 -4.83 -0.10 4.67
N LEU A 70 -5.51 0.97 5.04
CA LEU A 70 -5.24 1.77 6.23
C LEU A 70 -5.28 0.90 7.49
N ILE A 71 -6.36 0.15 7.72
CA ILE A 71 -6.51 -0.69 8.91
C ILE A 71 -5.48 -1.82 8.98
N LYS A 72 -5.02 -2.34 7.82
CA LYS A 72 -4.04 -3.42 7.77
C LYS A 72 -2.59 -2.95 7.80
N HIS A 73 -2.30 -1.79 7.22
CA HIS A 73 -0.95 -1.39 6.85
C HIS A 73 -0.59 0.03 7.31
N GLY A 74 -1.54 0.79 7.85
CA GLY A 74 -1.31 2.09 8.45
C GLY A 74 -1.11 3.25 7.49
N ILE A 75 -1.12 3.00 6.19
CA ILE A 75 -0.88 3.98 5.13
C ILE A 75 -2.08 4.03 4.18
N SER A 76 -2.50 5.23 3.79
CA SER A 76 -3.49 5.41 2.72
C SER A 76 -2.80 5.43 1.36
N PHE A 77 -3.53 5.06 0.30
CA PHE A 77 -3.03 5.16 -1.07
C PHE A 77 -2.62 6.59 -1.45
N LYS A 78 -3.32 7.61 -0.93
CA LYS A 78 -2.97 9.02 -1.14
C LYS A 78 -1.63 9.39 -0.49
N GLN A 79 -1.27 8.77 0.63
CA GLN A 79 0.03 8.99 1.26
C GLN A 79 1.16 8.29 0.52
N THR A 80 0.89 7.16 -0.12
CA THR A 80 1.86 6.49 -0.99
C THR A 80 2.34 7.40 -2.12
N LEU A 81 1.45 8.21 -2.70
CA LEU A 81 1.80 9.18 -3.74
C LEU A 81 2.79 10.26 -3.27
N LYS A 82 2.93 10.44 -1.95
CA LYS A 82 3.89 11.39 -1.39
C LYS A 82 5.27 10.78 -1.21
N CYS A 83 5.41 9.46 -1.29
CA CYS A 83 6.70 8.79 -1.20
C CYS A 83 7.62 9.25 -2.34
N GLU A 84 8.90 9.35 -2.06
CA GLU A 84 9.94 9.67 -3.03
C GLU A 84 10.00 8.61 -4.12
N ASP A 85 10.21 9.07 -5.35
CA ASP A 85 10.32 8.24 -6.57
C ASP A 85 9.12 7.34 -6.83
N PHE A 86 7.93 7.71 -6.33
CA PHE A 86 6.71 6.97 -6.63
C PHE A 86 6.48 6.85 -8.14
N GLY A 87 6.40 5.61 -8.61
CA GLY A 87 6.18 5.27 -10.01
C GLY A 87 7.46 5.09 -10.85
N CYS A 88 8.64 5.44 -10.33
CA CYS A 88 9.90 5.31 -11.07
C CYS A 88 10.50 3.90 -10.98
N LEU A 89 10.28 3.22 -9.86
CA LEU A 89 10.87 1.92 -9.54
C LEU A 89 9.80 0.84 -9.56
N ALA A 90 9.44 0.37 -10.76
CA ALA A 90 8.37 -0.59 -10.96
C ALA A 90 8.83 -1.92 -11.58
N VAL A 91 8.20 -3.02 -11.15
CA VAL A 91 8.31 -4.34 -11.78
C VAL A 91 6.93 -4.83 -12.16
N ASP A 92 6.72 -5.04 -13.45
CA ASP A 92 5.48 -5.59 -13.99
C ASP A 92 5.42 -7.10 -13.83
N TYR A 93 4.23 -7.63 -13.53
CA TYR A 93 3.95 -9.05 -13.48
C TYR A 93 2.51 -9.35 -13.89
N HIS A 94 2.25 -10.60 -14.23
CA HIS A 94 0.90 -11.09 -14.47
C HIS A 94 0.37 -11.78 -13.20
N ASP A 95 -0.78 -11.35 -12.67
CA ASP A 95 -1.46 -12.06 -11.58
C ASP A 95 -2.30 -13.21 -12.14
N PRO A 96 -1.87 -14.48 -11.98
CA PRO A 96 -2.59 -15.62 -12.54
C PRO A 96 -3.96 -15.83 -11.91
N LYS A 97 -4.22 -15.31 -10.70
CA LYS A 97 -5.52 -15.50 -10.02
C LYS A 97 -6.58 -14.54 -10.52
N GLN A 98 -6.18 -13.44 -11.14
CA GLN A 98 -7.07 -12.36 -11.57
C GLN A 98 -6.97 -12.09 -13.06
N ASP A 99 -6.08 -12.82 -13.76
CA ASP A 99 -5.80 -12.68 -15.19
C ASP A 99 -5.55 -11.21 -15.58
N GLU A 100 -4.71 -10.55 -14.77
CA GLU A 100 -4.51 -9.10 -14.81
C GLU A 100 -3.03 -8.75 -14.76
N LYS A 101 -2.61 -7.81 -15.61
CA LYS A 101 -1.28 -7.19 -15.52
C LYS A 101 -1.23 -6.23 -14.33
N ARG A 102 -0.25 -6.43 -13.44
CA ARG A 102 -0.01 -5.60 -12.26
C ARG A 102 1.42 -5.13 -12.21
N SER A 103 1.66 -4.11 -11.42
CA SER A 103 2.98 -3.55 -11.16
C SER A 103 3.22 -3.52 -9.66
N ILE A 104 4.43 -3.92 -9.26
CA ILE A 104 4.97 -3.66 -7.93
C ILE A 104 5.80 -2.39 -8.05
N ILE A 105 5.40 -1.35 -7.34
CA ILE A 105 6.09 -0.06 -7.27
C ILE A 105 6.80 0.02 -5.92
N PHE A 106 8.09 0.28 -5.95
CA PHE A 106 8.91 0.56 -4.77
C PHE A 106 9.13 2.06 -4.66
N SER A 107 9.02 2.61 -3.46
CA SER A 107 9.19 4.03 -3.21
C SER A 107 9.79 4.22 -1.83
N VAL A 108 10.49 5.34 -1.62
CA VAL A 108 11.11 5.63 -0.33
C VAL A 108 10.15 6.48 0.49
N TYR A 109 9.91 6.06 1.73
CA TYR A 109 9.17 6.82 2.72
C TYR A 109 10.16 7.38 3.74
N SER A 110 10.33 8.69 3.71
CA SER A 110 11.14 9.43 4.68
C SER A 110 10.24 10.26 5.59
N SER A 111 10.35 10.04 6.90
CA SER A 111 9.72 10.89 7.94
C SER A 111 10.29 12.31 7.93
N LYS A 112 11.53 12.51 7.47
CA LYS A 112 12.19 13.83 7.42
C LYS A 112 11.54 14.75 6.39
N HIS A 113 11.15 14.21 5.24
CA HIS A 113 10.52 14.98 4.15
C HIS A 113 9.00 15.09 4.28
N HIS A 114 8.42 14.31 5.18
CA HIS A 114 6.99 14.27 5.38
C HIS A 114 6.65 14.53 6.85
N ASN A 115 6.34 15.79 7.16
CA ASN A 115 5.62 16.22 8.38
C ASN A 115 4.23 15.53 8.55
N SER A 116 3.93 14.49 7.77
CA SER A 116 2.66 13.76 7.84
C SER A 116 2.81 12.57 8.77
N ILE A 117 2.23 12.71 9.96
CA ILE A 117 1.89 11.60 10.84
C ILE A 117 1.02 10.62 10.02
N LEU A 118 1.36 9.33 10.04
CA LEU A 118 0.50 8.31 9.43
C LEU A 118 -0.86 8.31 10.13
N PRO A 119 -1.99 8.11 9.43
CA PRO A 119 -3.31 8.49 9.93
C PRO A 119 -3.72 7.68 11.17
N LEU A 120 -3.17 6.47 11.30
CA LEU A 120 -3.46 5.56 12.41
C LEU A 120 -2.30 5.46 13.42
N GLY A 121 -1.31 6.34 13.33
CA GLY A 121 -0.20 6.41 14.28
C GLY A 121 0.57 5.09 14.38
N VAL A 122 0.88 4.45 13.25
CA VAL A 122 1.70 3.23 13.29
C VAL A 122 3.08 3.59 13.79
N ASP A 123 3.47 2.99 14.93
CA ASP A 123 4.76 3.17 15.60
C ASP A 123 5.89 2.71 14.69
N PHE A 124 6.33 3.63 13.85
CA PHE A 124 7.48 3.51 13.01
C PHE A 124 8.54 4.42 13.62
N HIS A 125 9.59 3.82 14.21
CA HIS A 125 10.73 4.60 14.69
C HIS A 125 11.17 5.59 13.59
N GLU A 126 11.27 6.86 13.98
CA GLU A 126 11.41 8.01 13.08
C GLU A 126 12.74 8.04 12.31
N SER A 127 13.73 7.24 12.75
CA SER A 127 15.10 7.27 12.23
C SER A 127 15.39 6.31 11.08
N ASP A 128 14.56 5.29 10.85
CA ASP A 128 14.86 4.27 9.83
C ASP A 128 14.12 4.59 8.53
N PRO A 129 14.83 4.66 7.38
CA PRO A 129 14.19 4.77 6.09
C PRO A 129 13.32 3.55 5.79
N LYS A 130 12.14 3.80 5.22
CA LYS A 130 11.13 2.75 4.98
C LYS A 130 10.87 2.63 3.50
N ILE A 131 10.77 1.40 3.02
CA ILE A 131 10.35 1.15 1.65
C ILE A 131 8.83 1.02 1.66
N CYS A 132 8.17 1.87 0.88
CA CYS A 132 6.78 1.68 0.50
C CYS A 132 6.72 0.73 -0.71
N MET A 133 6.15 -0.46 -0.52
CA MET A 133 5.85 -1.37 -1.61
C MET A 133 4.36 -1.27 -1.94
N THR A 134 4.06 -0.94 -3.19
CA THR A 134 2.71 -0.75 -3.70
C THR A 134 2.42 -1.72 -4.82
N ILE A 135 1.26 -2.36 -4.77
CA ILE A 135 0.71 -3.16 -5.85
C ILE A 135 -0.38 -2.33 -6.51
N ALA A 136 -0.25 -2.14 -7.81
CA ALA A 136 -1.22 -1.41 -8.62
C ALA A 136 -1.46 -2.12 -9.95
N THR A 137 -2.50 -1.70 -10.65
CA THR A 137 -2.82 -2.10 -12.03
C THR A 137 -3.07 -0.84 -12.86
N ASN A 138 -2.89 -0.93 -14.17
CA ASN A 138 -3.22 0.16 -15.08
C ASN A 138 -4.65 -0.02 -15.59
N ARG A 139 -5.53 0.96 -15.33
CA ARG A 139 -6.91 0.96 -15.80
C ARG A 139 -7.25 2.31 -16.39
N LEU A 140 -7.65 2.34 -17.66
CA LEU A 140 -8.06 3.58 -18.36
C LEU A 140 -7.03 4.71 -18.23
N ASN A 141 -5.74 4.38 -18.41
CA ASN A 141 -4.60 5.29 -18.24
C ASN A 141 -4.40 5.86 -16.82
N LYS A 142 -5.03 5.26 -15.80
CA LYS A 142 -4.83 5.57 -14.38
C LYS A 142 -4.10 4.45 -13.66
N ILE A 143 -3.33 4.83 -12.65
CA ILE A 143 -2.81 3.88 -11.65
C ILE A 143 -3.96 3.54 -10.70
N ARG A 144 -4.44 2.29 -10.75
CA ARG A 144 -5.43 1.78 -9.82
C ARG A 144 -4.74 1.06 -8.66
N PHE A 145 -4.80 1.64 -7.47
CA PHE A 145 -4.18 1.05 -6.28
C PHE A 145 -4.91 -0.22 -5.81
N ILE A 146 -4.13 -1.22 -5.43
CA ILE A 146 -4.62 -2.50 -4.89
C ILE A 146 -4.19 -2.67 -3.43
N SER A 147 -2.92 -2.40 -3.13
CA SER A 147 -2.33 -2.52 -1.80
C SER A 147 -1.08 -1.64 -1.68
N SER A 148 -0.84 -1.06 -0.52
CA SER A 148 0.37 -0.29 -0.21
C SER A 148 0.80 -0.56 1.22
N ARG A 149 2.08 -0.86 1.42
CA ARG A 149 2.61 -1.20 2.76
C ARG A 149 4.03 -0.68 2.94
N LEU A 150 4.30 -0.19 4.15
CA LEU A 150 5.63 0.20 4.60
C LEU A 150 6.37 -1.00 5.19
N PHE A 151 7.67 -1.09 4.86
CA PHE A 151 8.57 -2.12 5.35
C PHE A 151 9.88 -1.53 5.82
N LYS A 152 10.48 -2.18 6.84
CA LYS A 152 11.93 -2.18 6.97
C LYS A 152 12.52 -2.92 5.77
N ILE A 153 13.69 -2.48 5.30
CA ILE A 153 14.33 -3.00 4.09
C ILE A 153 14.38 -4.55 4.07
N ASP A 154 14.89 -5.17 5.15
CA ASP A 154 15.04 -6.63 5.21
C ASP A 154 13.71 -7.38 5.25
N ASP A 155 12.68 -6.77 5.85
CA ASP A 155 11.34 -7.34 5.90
C ASP A 155 10.65 -7.28 4.54
N CYS A 156 10.97 -6.27 3.71
CA CYS A 156 10.46 -6.16 2.34
C CYS A 156 10.90 -7.37 1.50
N ARG A 157 12.18 -7.75 1.55
CA ARG A 157 12.71 -8.92 0.81
C ARG A 157 12.04 -10.23 1.24
N LYS A 158 11.87 -10.44 2.55
CA LYS A 158 11.16 -11.61 3.08
C LYS A 158 9.70 -11.63 2.61
N HIS A 159 9.06 -10.46 2.61
CA HIS A 159 7.68 -10.33 2.17
C HIS A 159 7.51 -10.61 0.67
N LEU A 160 8.40 -10.13 -0.20
CA LEU A 160 8.38 -10.41 -1.64
C LEU A 160 8.35 -11.92 -1.93
N LYS A 161 9.26 -12.68 -1.29
CA LYS A 161 9.34 -14.14 -1.47
C LYS A 161 8.06 -14.85 -1.02
N SER A 162 7.43 -14.40 0.06
CA SER A 162 6.23 -15.02 0.61
C SER A 162 4.98 -14.68 -0.21
N THR A 163 4.79 -13.39 -0.53
CA THR A 163 3.58 -12.87 -1.19
C THR A 163 3.48 -13.31 -2.64
N PHE A 164 4.61 -13.37 -3.35
CA PHE A 164 4.64 -13.70 -4.78
C PHE A 164 5.07 -15.14 -5.04
N ARG A 165 4.98 -16.03 -4.04
CA ARG A 165 5.37 -17.45 -4.17
C ARG A 165 4.60 -18.21 -5.28
N ASP A 166 3.37 -17.77 -5.55
CA ASP A 166 2.45 -18.35 -6.54
C ASP A 166 2.65 -17.75 -7.95
N ILE A 167 3.43 -16.66 -8.08
CA ILE A 167 3.78 -16.10 -9.39
C ILE A 167 4.76 -17.04 -10.07
N HIS A 168 4.43 -17.44 -11.31
CA HIS A 168 5.15 -18.49 -12.04
C HIS A 168 5.31 -19.78 -11.23
N ALA A 169 4.27 -20.21 -10.50
CA ALA A 169 4.33 -21.40 -9.63
C ALA A 169 4.84 -22.66 -10.35
N GLU A 170 4.52 -22.80 -11.64
CA GLU A 170 4.92 -23.94 -12.49
C GLU A 170 6.32 -23.79 -13.10
N ASN A 171 6.92 -22.59 -13.04
CA ASN A 171 8.23 -22.30 -13.61
C ASN A 171 9.14 -21.62 -12.57
N LYS A 172 9.96 -22.44 -11.90
CA LYS A 172 10.87 -21.98 -10.85
C LYS A 172 11.86 -20.91 -11.34
N ASP A 173 12.40 -21.06 -12.54
CA ASP A 173 13.39 -20.14 -13.11
C ASP A 173 12.75 -18.77 -13.41
N ALA A 174 11.55 -18.76 -13.98
CA ALA A 174 10.80 -17.53 -14.21
C ALA A 174 10.44 -16.82 -12.91
N ARG A 175 10.05 -17.58 -11.87
CA ARG A 175 9.80 -17.03 -10.54
C ARG A 175 11.07 -16.43 -9.93
N GLU A 176 12.19 -17.12 -10.02
CA GLU A 176 13.46 -16.64 -9.49
C GLU A 176 13.92 -15.37 -10.21
N LYS A 177 13.83 -15.33 -11.54
CA LYS A 177 14.07 -14.11 -12.35
C LYS A 177 13.18 -12.95 -11.91
N PHE A 178 11.89 -13.20 -11.67
CA PHE A 178 10.96 -12.18 -11.19
C PHE A 178 11.36 -11.64 -9.80
N ILE A 179 11.63 -12.52 -8.84
CA ILE A 179 12.06 -12.12 -7.49
C ILE A 179 13.40 -11.38 -7.54
N ASN A 180 14.35 -11.83 -8.36
CA ASN A 180 15.64 -11.16 -8.55
C ASN A 180 15.46 -9.77 -9.18
N SER A 181 14.54 -9.62 -10.12
CA SER A 181 14.18 -8.30 -10.69
C SER A 181 13.63 -7.36 -9.61
N CYS A 182 12.73 -7.87 -8.75
CA CYS A 182 12.21 -7.11 -7.61
C CYS A 182 13.31 -6.70 -6.62
N ASN A 183 14.23 -7.61 -6.29
CA ASN A 183 15.36 -7.31 -5.42
C ASN A 183 16.28 -6.26 -6.04
N SER A 184 16.59 -6.34 -7.34
CA SER A 184 17.43 -5.36 -8.02
C SER A 184 16.82 -3.96 -8.00
N ILE A 185 15.50 -3.85 -8.19
CA ILE A 185 14.80 -2.55 -8.09
C ILE A 185 14.75 -2.05 -6.64
N LEU A 186 14.55 -2.95 -5.68
CA LEU A 186 14.62 -2.61 -4.27
C LEU A 186 16.01 -2.10 -3.87
N ASP A 187 17.08 -2.72 -4.39
CA ASP A 187 18.46 -2.28 -4.14
C ASP A 187 18.70 -0.85 -4.64
N LYS A 188 18.15 -0.49 -5.81
CA LYS A 188 18.17 0.89 -6.32
C LYS A 188 17.43 1.86 -5.39
N ALA A 189 16.25 1.47 -4.89
CA ALA A 189 15.52 2.31 -3.93
C ALA A 189 16.32 2.56 -2.65
N ILE A 190 17.04 1.54 -2.17
CA ILE A 190 17.90 1.63 -0.98
C ILE A 190 19.11 2.53 -1.23
N GLU A 191 19.73 2.45 -2.42
CA GLU A 191 20.84 3.31 -2.81
C GLU A 191 20.44 4.80 -2.80
N ILE A 192 19.28 5.13 -3.36
CA ILE A 192 18.72 6.49 -3.33
C ILE A 192 18.61 6.97 -1.88
N THR A 193 18.03 6.12 -1.02
CA THR A 193 17.84 6.48 0.38
C THR A 193 19.16 6.79 1.12
N ARG A 194 20.26 6.11 0.75
CA ARG A 194 21.58 6.32 1.37
C ARG A 194 22.29 7.58 0.88
N GLN A 195 21.98 8.04 -0.33
CA GLN A 195 22.59 9.26 -0.89
C GLN A 195 22.04 10.52 -0.21
N ASP A 196 20.77 10.51 0.18
CA ASP A 196 20.13 11.64 0.86
C ASP A 196 20.64 11.83 2.31
N ASP A 197 20.97 10.75 3.02
CA ASP A 197 21.54 10.83 4.36
C ASP A 197 23.02 11.32 4.37
N GLY A 198 23.72 11.24 3.24
CA GLY A 198 25.11 11.69 3.08
C GLY A 198 25.29 13.16 2.65
N SER A 199 24.19 13.86 2.38
CA SER A 199 24.19 15.20 1.77
C SER A 199 24.01 16.35 2.78
N SER A 200 23.98 16.05 4.08
CA SER A 200 23.83 17.05 5.15
C SER A 200 25.19 17.36 5.79
N THR A 201 25.97 18.24 5.15
CA THR A 201 27.12 18.94 5.78
C THR A 201 26.67 20.19 6.51
#